data_AF-A0A9D9GZC3-F1
#
_entry.id   AF-A0A9D9GZC3-F1
#
_cell.length_a   1.000
_cell.length_b   1.000
_cell.length_c   1.000
_cell.angle_alpha   90.00
_cell.angle_beta   90.00
_cell.angle_gamma   90.00
#
_symmetry.space_group_name_H-M   'P 1'
#
loop_
_entity.id
_entity.type
_entity.pdbx_description
1 polymer ?
#
loop_
_entity_poly.entity_id
_entity_poly.type
_entity_poly.pdbx_seq_one_letter_code
_entity_poly.pdbx_strand_id
1 'polypeptide(L)'
;VVTHSAPSFCPPAAKRDLEHFCAGDEWLADDIRHERRDLERLYRWLTVHGHPLHAWYYGHYHASATTVNDGTIFHLLDIMKMKVI
;
A
#
# COMPACT_ATOMS: atom_id res chain seq x y z
N VAL A 1 -3.24 -11.08 -1.50
CA VAL A 1 -2.65 -10.16 -2.52
C VAL A 1 -1.26 -9.73 -2.06
N VAL A 2 -0.29 -9.61 -2.96
CA VAL A 2 1.07 -9.12 -2.65
C VAL A 2 1.44 -8.03 -3.66
N THR A 3 1.81 -6.84 -3.19
CA THR A 3 2.17 -5.69 -4.03
C THR A 3 3.34 -4.93 -3.44
N HIS A 4 3.98 -4.06 -4.23
CA HIS A 4 5.08 -3.23 -3.73
C HIS A 4 4.57 -2.02 -2.93
N SER A 5 3.41 -1.48 -3.30
CA SER A 5 2.70 -0.35 -2.67
C SER A 5 1.37 -0.81 -2.07
N ALA A 6 0.51 0.10 -1.59
CA ALA A 6 -0.77 -0.25 -0.95
C ALA A 6 -1.93 0.68 -1.34
N PRO A 7 -3.19 0.25 -1.15
CA PRO A 7 -4.35 1.14 -1.23
C PRO A 7 -4.18 2.42 -0.41
N SER A 8 -4.80 3.52 -0.87
CA SER A 8 -4.55 4.85 -0.30
C SER A 8 -4.84 4.96 1.20
N PHE A 9 -5.78 4.15 1.72
CA PHE A 9 -6.16 4.08 3.13
C PHE A 9 -5.18 3.33 4.04
N CYS A 10 -4.19 2.62 3.48
CA CYS A 10 -3.21 1.87 4.26
C CYS A 10 -2.05 2.77 4.77
N PRO A 11 -1.46 2.50 5.93
CA PRO A 11 -0.25 3.21 6.35
C PRO A 11 0.97 2.88 5.45
N PRO A 12 2.06 3.67 5.50
CA PRO A 12 2.10 5.02 6.04
C PRO A 12 1.41 6.02 5.08
N ALA A 13 0.76 7.03 5.64
CA ALA A 13 0.10 8.08 4.87
C ALA A 13 1.09 9.05 4.19
N ALA A 14 2.29 9.17 4.73
CA ALA A 14 3.37 9.99 4.19
C ALA A 14 4.67 9.18 4.17
N LYS A 15 5.45 9.35 3.09
CA LYS A 15 6.80 8.81 2.97
C LYS A 15 7.77 9.93 3.32
N ARG A 16 8.43 9.82 4.46
CA ARG A 16 9.53 10.73 4.82
C ARG A 16 10.62 10.65 3.76
N ASP A 17 11.30 11.77 3.53
CA ASP A 17 12.41 11.92 2.58
C ASP A 17 12.00 11.91 1.10
N LEU A 18 10.70 11.91 0.81
CA LEU A 18 10.20 12.03 -0.56
C LEU A 18 10.33 13.48 -1.09
N GLU A 19 10.31 14.46 -0.19
CA GLU A 19 10.30 15.88 -0.51
C GLU A 19 11.50 16.29 -1.38
N HIS A 20 12.67 15.69 -1.12
CA HIS A 20 13.87 15.94 -1.92
C HIS A 20 13.73 15.48 -3.37
N PHE A 21 13.09 14.33 -3.59
CA PHE A 21 12.85 13.80 -4.93
C PHE A 21 11.76 14.60 -5.66
N CYS A 22 10.68 14.97 -4.95
CA CYS A 22 9.61 15.81 -5.51
C CYS A 22 10.10 17.21 -5.89
N ALA A 23 11.19 17.71 -5.30
CA ALA A 23 11.76 18.99 -5.71
C ALA A 23 12.33 18.96 -7.14
N GLY A 24 12.73 17.79 -7.64
CA GLY A 24 13.25 17.59 -8.99
C GLY A 24 12.22 17.07 -10.00
N ASP A 25 11.02 16.73 -9.55
CA ASP A 25 9.93 16.18 -10.36
C ASP A 25 8.59 16.65 -9.79
N GLU A 26 7.96 17.60 -10.48
CA GLU A 26 6.70 18.22 -10.06
C GLU A 26 5.51 17.24 -10.04
N TRP A 27 5.59 16.13 -10.77
CA TRP A 27 4.51 15.14 -10.91
C TRP A 27 4.66 13.96 -9.96
N LEU A 28 5.87 13.71 -9.44
CA LEU A 28 6.16 12.53 -8.59
C LEU A 28 5.19 12.38 -7.40
N ALA A 29 4.82 13.49 -6.75
CA ALA A 29 3.88 13.45 -5.63
C ALA A 29 2.46 13.04 -6.07
N ASP A 30 2.04 13.44 -7.27
CA ASP A 30 0.76 13.04 -7.85
C ASP A 30 0.82 11.58 -8.32
N ASP A 31 1.90 11.16 -8.96
CA ASP A 31 2.09 9.78 -9.44
C ASP A 31 2.02 8.76 -8.30
N ILE A 32 2.69 9.03 -7.17
CA ILE A 32 2.63 8.17 -5.98
C ILE A 32 1.21 8.13 -5.39
N ARG A 33 0.49 9.26 -5.42
CA ARG A 33 -0.91 9.31 -4.98
C ARG A 33 -1.82 8.53 -5.93
N HIS A 34 -1.57 8.58 -7.23
CA HIS A 34 -2.31 7.83 -8.24
C HIS A 34 -2.08 6.32 -8.12
N GLU A 35 -0.83 5.88 -7.95
CA GLU A 35 -0.52 4.46 -7.74
C GLU A 35 -1.33 3.86 -6.58
N ARG A 36 -1.37 4.56 -5.44
CA ARG A 36 -2.12 4.11 -4.26
C ARG A 36 -3.65 4.13 -4.48
N ARG A 37 -4.16 5.07 -5.26
CA ARG A 37 -5.58 5.11 -5.66
C ARG A 37 -5.94 3.97 -6.61
N ASP A 38 -5.03 3.56 -7.49
CA ASP A 38 -5.25 2.43 -8.38
C ASP A 38 -5.28 1.10 -7.62
N LEU A 39 -4.43 0.94 -6.58
CA LEU A 39 -4.51 -0.21 -5.69
C LEU A 39 -5.80 -0.23 -4.85
N GLU A 40 -6.32 0.94 -4.46
CA GLU A 40 -7.64 1.05 -3.82
C GLU A 40 -8.77 0.66 -4.78
N ARG A 41 -8.71 1.08 -6.05
CA ARG A 41 -9.67 0.66 -7.08
C ARG A 41 -9.61 -0.85 -7.29
N LEU A 42 -8.42 -1.44 -7.34
CA LEU A 42 -8.22 -2.88 -7.42
C LEU A 42 -8.84 -3.60 -6.22
N TYR A 43 -8.58 -3.11 -5.00
CA TYR A 43 -9.18 -3.65 -3.78
C TYR A 43 -10.71 -3.66 -3.86
N ARG A 44 -11.32 -2.52 -4.20
CA ARG A 44 -12.78 -2.41 -4.35
C ARG A 44 -13.31 -3.36 -5.41
N TRP A 45 -12.64 -3.43 -6.57
CA TRP A 45 -13.05 -4.30 -7.66
C TRP A 45 -13.06 -5.77 -7.21
N LEU A 46 -11.99 -6.22 -6.56
CA LEU A 46 -11.89 -7.59 -6.05
C LEU A 46 -13.00 -7.91 -5.03
N THR A 47 -13.27 -6.99 -4.10
CA THR A 47 -14.33 -7.15 -3.09
C THR A 47 -15.72 -7.21 -3.73
N VAL A 48 -16.03 -6.29 -4.66
CA VAL A 48 -17.33 -6.24 -5.34
C VAL A 48 -17.60 -7.50 -6.18
N HIS A 49 -16.55 -8.11 -6.74
CA HIS A 49 -16.66 -9.34 -7.53
C HIS A 49 -16.51 -10.62 -6.69
N GLY A 50 -16.53 -10.52 -5.36
CA GLY A 50 -16.59 -11.67 -4.46
C GLY A 50 -15.29 -12.47 -4.39
N HIS A 51 -14.14 -11.88 -4.74
CA HIS A 51 -12.86 -12.56 -4.59
C HIS A 51 -12.49 -12.69 -3.10
N PRO A 52 -11.98 -13.85 -2.65
CA PRO A 52 -11.60 -14.05 -1.25
C PRO A 52 -10.35 -13.21 -0.92
N LEU A 53 -10.54 -12.17 -0.11
CA LEU A 53 -9.50 -11.22 0.30
C LEU A 53 -9.24 -11.31 1.81
N HIS A 54 -8.50 -12.34 2.23
CA HIS A 54 -8.11 -12.52 3.63
C HIS A 54 -6.93 -11.63 4.04
N ALA A 55 -5.91 -11.53 3.18
CA ALA A 55 -4.70 -10.77 3.49
C ALA A 55 -4.10 -10.05 2.26
N TRP A 56 -3.53 -8.88 2.52
CA TRP A 56 -2.79 -8.06 1.58
C TRP A 56 -1.42 -7.70 2.17
N TYR A 57 -0.35 -8.01 1.46
CA TYR A 57 1.03 -7.73 1.90
C TYR A 57 1.67 -6.67 1.01
N TYR A 58 2.32 -5.70 1.63
CA TYR A 58 3.07 -4.64 0.96
C TYR A 58 4.30 -4.23 1.78
N GLY A 59 5.26 -3.54 1.16
CA GLY A 59 6.55 -3.22 1.78
C GLY A 59 7.08 -1.86 1.36
N HIS A 60 8.41 -1.70 1.31
CA HIS A 60 9.14 -0.49 0.84
C HIS A 60 9.20 0.71 1.79
N TYR A 61 8.41 0.73 2.86
CA TYR A 61 8.31 1.92 3.72
C TYR A 61 9.24 1.95 4.95
N HIS A 62 10.16 0.99 5.07
CA HIS A 62 11.09 0.87 6.22
C HIS A 62 10.34 0.90 7.56
N ALA A 63 9.17 0.27 7.58
CA ALA A 63 8.23 0.31 8.68
C ALA A 63 7.42 -0.98 8.68
N SER A 64 6.79 -1.26 9.81
CA SER A 64 5.86 -2.37 9.99
C SER A 64 4.52 -1.86 10.49
N ALA A 65 3.44 -2.40 9.94
CA ALA A 65 2.09 -2.15 10.43
C ALA A 65 1.18 -3.33 10.11
N THR A 66 0.09 -3.45 10.86
CA THR A 66 -1.01 -4.33 10.52
C THR A 66 -2.31 -3.59 10.75
N THR A 67 -3.14 -3.55 9.72
CA THR A 67 -4.45 -2.88 9.74
C THR A 67 -5.51 -3.81 9.19
N VAL A 68 -6.77 -3.57 9.52
CA VAL A 68 -7.90 -4.37 9.04
C VAL A 68 -8.89 -3.42 8.37
N ASN A 69 -9.31 -3.75 7.15
CA ASN A 69 -10.39 -3.06 6.44
C ASN A 69 -11.35 -4.10 5.86
N ASP A 70 -12.63 -4.02 6.22
CA ASP A 70 -13.71 -4.92 5.78
C ASP A 70 -13.34 -6.41 5.85
N GLY A 71 -12.68 -6.81 6.94
CA GLY A 71 -12.25 -8.20 7.15
C GLY A 71 -10.97 -8.63 6.42
N THR A 72 -10.42 -7.78 5.54
CA THR A 72 -9.10 -7.98 4.93
C THR A 72 -8.00 -7.46 5.84
N ILE A 73 -6.97 -8.28 6.08
CA ILE A 73 -5.81 -7.90 6.89
C ILE A 73 -4.70 -7.35 5.98
N PHE A 74 -4.28 -6.12 6.23
CA PHE A 74 -3.22 -5.45 5.50
C PHE A 74 -1.92 -5.48 6.32
N HIS A 75 -0.89 -6.13 5.78
CA HIS A 75 0.43 -6.27 6.38
C HIS A 75 1.45 -5.42 5.65
N LEU A 76 1.89 -4.34 6.32
CA LEU A 76 3.10 -3.63 5.96
C LEU A 76 4.30 -4.38 6.53
N LEU A 77 5.16 -4.85 5.63
CA LEU A 77 6.39 -5.57 5.94
C LEU A 77 7.59 -4.62 5.83
N ASP A 78 8.40 -4.60 6.88
CA ASP A 78 9.66 -3.87 6.91
C ASP A 78 10.70 -4.55 6.00
N ILE A 79 11.81 -3.86 5.72
CA ILE A 79 12.94 -4.44 4.99
C ILE A 79 13.41 -5.70 5.72
N MET A 80 13.64 -6.78 4.95
CA MET A 80 14.02 -8.11 5.46
C MET A 80 12.97 -8.81 6.32
N LYS A 81 11.77 -8.26 6.48
CA LYS A 81 10.71 -8.92 7.25
C LYS A 81 10.05 -10.02 6.42
N MET A 82 10.23 -11.27 6.87
CA MET A 82 9.55 -12.43 6.32
C MET A 82 8.25 -12.71 7.09
N LYS A 83 7.21 -13.14 6.38
CA LYS A 83 5.95 -13.59 6.99
C LYS A 83 5.49 -14.89 6.34
N VAL A 84 5.21 -15.89 7.17
CA VAL A 84 4.62 -17.16 6.73
C VAL A 84 3.13 -16.94 6.47
N ILE A 85 2.65 -17.41 5.32
CA ILE A 85 1.28 -17.25 4.79
C ILE A 85 0.55 -18.57 4.92
#